data_AF-A0A8X6TZC8-F1
#
_entry.id   AF-A0A8X6TZC8-F1
#
_cell.length_a   1.000
_cell.length_b   1.000
_cell.length_c   1.000
_cell.angle_alpha   90.00
_cell.angle_beta   90.00
_cell.angle_gamma   90.00
#
_symmetry.space_group_name_H-M   'P 1'
#
loop_
_entity.id
_entity.type
_entity.pdbx_description
1 polymer ?
#
loop_
_entity_poly.entity_id
_entity_poly.type
_entity_poly.pdbx_seq_one_letter_code
_entity_poly.pdbx_strand_id
1 'polypeptide(L)'
;MYGKMVIYIEACESGSMFEDILPRDRRVYATTAANGEESSYACYFDDERETFLGDYYSVNWLEDSDKEILTQETLHQQFKIVKTETHKSHVQEFGNLKMGQMHVSEFQGRKNADPIKLPKVEMDLVRSRDVPVEIVKRKCMRSNSVDQQVILLKKLNKMLRNRQFLSEKVSEIVNEIFHDEKQETDVKEKHYKLRNFDCYDKLRKHFDEECFSLSKNEYALDFMYILVNLCEKGIAAGKAMMAMERVCVHPTVSGII
;
A
#
# COMPACT_ATOMS: atom_id res chain seq x y z
N MET A 1 21.84 -9.59 -17.40
CA MET A 1 21.00 -10.81 -17.37
C MET A 1 21.22 -11.53 -16.05
N TYR A 2 20.20 -12.18 -15.49
CA TYR A 2 20.24 -12.86 -14.19
C TYR A 2 20.07 -14.39 -14.34
N GLY A 3 20.58 -15.16 -13.38
CA GLY A 3 20.39 -16.61 -13.31
C GLY A 3 18.99 -16.97 -12.79
N LYS A 4 18.64 -16.42 -11.63
CA LYS A 4 17.32 -16.44 -11.00
C LYS A 4 17.12 -15.12 -10.25
N MET A 5 15.88 -14.70 -10.06
CA MET A 5 15.53 -13.45 -9.40
C MET A 5 14.45 -13.70 -8.36
N VAL A 6 14.61 -13.10 -7.19
CA VAL A 6 13.62 -13.10 -6.11
C VAL A 6 13.25 -11.66 -5.81
N ILE A 7 11.97 -11.37 -5.71
CA ILE A 7 11.45 -10.01 -5.48
C ILE A 7 10.53 -10.03 -4.25
N TYR A 8 10.87 -9.23 -3.25
CA TYR A 8 10.03 -9.02 -2.08
C TYR A 8 9.47 -7.60 -2.21
N ILE A 9 8.15 -7.44 -2.15
CA ILE A 9 7.50 -6.13 -2.26
C ILE A 9 6.71 -5.83 -0.99
N GLU A 10 7.18 -4.84 -0.24
CA GLU A 10 6.44 -4.14 0.78
C GLU A 10 5.75 -2.92 0.17
N ALA A 11 4.44 -3.03 -0.07
CA ALA A 11 3.60 -1.92 -0.46
C ALA A 11 2.12 -2.28 -0.26
N CYS A 12 1.29 -1.25 -0.16
CA CYS A 12 -0.15 -1.36 -0.31
C CYS A 12 -0.48 -1.93 -1.71
N GLU A 13 -1.50 -2.78 -1.78
CA GLU A 13 -1.99 -3.42 -3.00
C GLU A 13 -0.90 -4.14 -3.81
N SER A 14 0.20 -4.56 -3.16
CA SER A 14 1.41 -5.07 -3.81
C SER A 14 1.17 -6.32 -4.66
N GLY A 15 0.12 -7.10 -4.38
CA GLY A 15 -0.29 -8.22 -5.23
C GLY A 15 -0.64 -7.79 -6.65
N SER A 16 -1.17 -6.57 -6.84
CA SER A 16 -1.54 -6.02 -8.16
C SER A 16 -0.34 -5.85 -9.10
N MET A 17 0.89 -5.82 -8.57
CA MET A 17 2.11 -5.69 -9.36
C MET A 17 2.46 -6.97 -10.14
N PHE A 18 1.91 -8.12 -9.74
CA PHE A 18 2.27 -9.42 -10.31
C PHE A 18 1.06 -10.25 -10.73
N GLU A 19 -0.10 -10.04 -10.13
CA GLU A 19 -1.31 -10.78 -10.48
C GLU A 19 -1.65 -10.60 -11.96
N ASP A 20 -1.76 -11.72 -12.69
CA ASP A 20 -1.99 -11.76 -14.14
C ASP A 20 -0.91 -11.04 -15.00
N ILE A 21 0.19 -10.56 -14.40
CA ILE A 21 1.29 -9.86 -15.07
C ILE A 21 2.57 -10.70 -15.11
N LEU A 22 2.95 -11.34 -13.99
CA LEU A 22 4.21 -12.09 -13.89
C LEU A 22 4.02 -13.54 -14.38
N PRO A 23 4.57 -13.91 -15.54
CA PRO A 23 4.43 -15.27 -16.06
C PRO A 23 5.23 -16.29 -15.24
N ARG A 24 4.69 -17.50 -15.14
CA ARG A 24 5.25 -18.60 -14.32
C ARG A 24 6.47 -19.30 -14.96
N ASP A 25 6.74 -19.04 -16.23
CA ASP A 25 7.83 -19.66 -17.01
C ASP A 25 9.17 -18.90 -16.91
N ARG A 26 9.17 -17.74 -16.23
CA ARG A 26 10.39 -16.95 -16.00
C ARG A 26 11.12 -17.45 -14.75
N ARG A 27 12.41 -17.17 -14.68
CA ARG A 27 13.26 -17.50 -13.52
C ARG A 27 13.11 -16.45 -12.42
N VAL A 28 11.86 -16.05 -12.14
CA VAL A 28 11.48 -15.02 -11.16
C VAL A 28 10.49 -15.63 -10.17
N TYR A 29 10.74 -15.44 -8.89
CA TYR A 29 9.81 -15.70 -7.80
C TYR A 29 9.56 -14.38 -7.08
N ALA A 30 8.31 -14.11 -6.72
CA ALA A 30 7.97 -12.89 -5.99
C ALA A 30 7.06 -13.19 -4.81
N THR A 31 7.21 -12.40 -3.75
CA THR A 31 6.31 -12.38 -2.59
C THR A 31 5.93 -10.94 -2.27
N THR A 32 4.69 -10.73 -1.84
CA THR A 32 4.11 -9.40 -1.60
C THR A 32 3.51 -9.32 -0.20
N ALA A 33 3.60 -8.14 0.40
CA ALA A 33 3.04 -7.87 1.73
C ALA A 33 1.51 -8.00 1.80
N ALA A 34 0.83 -7.71 0.68
CA ALA A 34 -0.62 -7.64 0.58
C ALA A 34 -1.11 -8.25 -0.74
N ASN A 35 -2.41 -8.54 -0.82
CA ASN A 35 -3.09 -8.84 -2.08
C ASN A 35 -3.28 -7.57 -2.95
N GLY A 36 -4.07 -7.64 -4.01
CA GLY A 36 -4.30 -6.51 -4.93
C GLY A 36 -5.33 -5.46 -4.48
N GLU A 37 -5.94 -5.64 -3.30
CA GLU A 37 -7.12 -4.88 -2.86
C GLU A 37 -6.98 -4.30 -1.44
N GLU A 38 -5.86 -4.55 -0.77
CA GLU A 38 -5.67 -4.15 0.62
C GLU A 38 -4.33 -3.44 0.86
N SER A 39 -4.27 -2.69 1.95
CA SER A 39 -3.08 -1.97 2.38
C SER A 39 -2.08 -2.90 3.09
N SER A 40 -0.81 -2.50 3.11
CA SER A 40 0.17 -3.03 4.06
C SER A 40 0.15 -2.24 5.38
N TYR A 41 0.87 -2.73 6.38
CA TYR A 41 0.79 -2.20 7.74
C TYR A 41 2.17 -1.80 8.25
N ALA A 42 2.27 -0.62 8.86
CA ALA A 42 3.41 -0.21 9.66
C ALA A 42 3.39 -0.90 11.03
N CYS A 43 4.54 -0.97 11.67
CA CYS A 43 4.72 -1.55 13.01
C CYS A 43 5.81 -0.85 13.81
N TYR A 44 5.91 -1.19 15.10
CA TYR A 44 6.89 -0.69 16.06
C TYR A 44 6.84 0.83 16.22
N PHE A 45 5.82 1.33 16.91
CA PHE A 45 5.79 2.75 17.26
C PHE A 45 6.84 3.04 18.33
N ASP A 46 7.75 3.96 18.05
CA ASP A 46 8.77 4.39 19.00
C ASP A 46 8.37 5.72 19.64
N ASP A 47 8.17 5.69 20.95
CA ASP A 47 7.76 6.87 21.71
C ASP A 47 8.80 8.00 21.68
N GLU A 48 10.09 7.67 21.65
CA GLU A 48 11.17 8.67 21.68
C GLU A 48 11.28 9.40 20.33
N ARG A 49 11.21 8.66 19.22
CA ARG A 49 11.27 9.18 17.85
C ARG A 49 9.92 9.68 17.34
N GLU A 50 8.85 9.30 18.02
CA GLU A 50 7.45 9.61 17.70
C GLU A 50 7.04 9.20 16.28
N THR A 51 7.46 8.01 15.86
CA THR A 51 7.18 7.43 14.52
C THR A 51 7.19 5.90 14.57
N PHE A 52 6.71 5.26 13.51
CA PHE A 52 6.86 3.81 13.30
C PHE A 52 8.25 3.50 12.75
N LEU A 53 8.85 2.40 13.20
CA LEU A 53 10.22 2.01 12.85
C LEU A 53 10.30 0.98 11.72
N GLY A 54 9.20 0.31 11.39
CA GLY A 54 9.19 -0.69 10.34
C GLY A 54 7.81 -0.92 9.74
N ASP A 55 7.78 -1.84 8.79
CA ASP A 55 6.57 -2.35 8.14
C ASP A 55 6.42 -3.83 8.42
N TYR A 56 5.20 -4.28 8.68
CA TYR A 56 4.90 -5.55 9.32
C TYR A 56 5.41 -6.75 8.51
N TYR A 57 5.14 -6.77 7.20
CA TYR A 57 5.66 -7.82 6.33
C TYR A 57 7.19 -7.77 6.30
N SER A 58 7.75 -6.57 6.16
CA SER A 58 9.20 -6.35 6.08
C SER A 58 9.95 -6.84 7.30
N VAL A 59 9.52 -6.44 8.50
CA VAL A 59 10.17 -6.88 9.74
C VAL A 59 10.03 -8.38 9.93
N ASN A 60 8.89 -8.99 9.58
CA ASN A 60 8.72 -10.43 9.74
C ASN A 60 9.73 -11.22 8.89
N TRP A 61 9.96 -10.87 7.61
CA TRP A 61 10.94 -11.61 6.80
C TRP A 61 12.39 -11.26 7.13
N LEU A 62 12.68 -10.01 7.50
CA LEU A 62 14.03 -9.59 7.91
C LEU A 62 14.44 -10.26 9.21
N GLU A 63 13.56 -10.23 10.22
CA GLU A 63 13.82 -10.81 11.52
C GLU A 63 13.85 -12.33 11.51
N ASP A 64 13.03 -12.97 10.67
CA ASP A 64 13.11 -14.40 10.37
C ASP A 64 14.49 -14.73 9.79
N SER A 65 14.93 -13.98 8.78
CA SER A 65 16.25 -14.19 8.17
C SER A 65 17.41 -13.97 9.15
N ASP A 66 17.19 -13.17 10.19
CA ASP A 66 18.14 -12.96 11.28
C ASP A 66 18.18 -14.12 12.29
N LYS A 67 17.04 -14.77 12.54
CA LYS A 67 16.91 -15.89 13.49
C LYS A 67 17.29 -17.22 12.85
N GLU A 68 16.99 -17.42 11.57
CA GLU A 68 17.06 -18.73 10.93
C GLU A 68 18.42 -19.03 10.28
N ILE A 69 18.69 -20.33 10.08
CA ILE A 69 19.86 -20.79 9.31
C ILE A 69 19.47 -20.81 7.83
N LEU A 70 19.81 -19.74 7.10
CA LEU A 70 19.41 -19.52 5.70
C LEU A 70 19.87 -20.59 4.69
N THR A 71 20.85 -21.43 5.06
CA THR A 71 21.28 -22.57 4.24
C THR A 71 20.40 -23.80 4.40
N GLN A 72 19.49 -23.80 5.39
CA GLN A 72 18.53 -24.87 5.66
C GLN A 72 17.11 -24.41 5.31
N GLU A 73 16.80 -23.14 5.57
CA GLU A 73 15.51 -22.56 5.22
C GLU A 73 15.36 -22.34 3.71
N THR A 74 14.18 -22.70 3.19
CA THR A 74 13.77 -22.45 1.80
C THR A 74 12.90 -21.19 1.69
N LEU A 75 12.86 -20.57 0.52
CA LEU A 75 11.99 -19.42 0.23
C LEU A 75 10.51 -19.70 0.55
N HIS A 76 10.04 -20.93 0.32
CA HIS A 76 8.65 -21.33 0.62
C HIS A 76 8.40 -21.45 2.12
N GLN A 77 9.39 -21.89 2.90
CA GLN A 77 9.28 -21.93 4.36
C GLN A 77 9.19 -20.51 4.92
N GLN A 78 10.11 -19.63 4.52
CA GLN A 78 10.08 -18.22 4.88
C GLN A 78 8.74 -17.57 4.51
N PHE A 79 8.25 -17.80 3.28
CA PHE A 79 6.94 -17.31 2.85
C PHE A 79 5.80 -17.76 3.78
N LYS A 80 5.77 -19.04 4.19
CA LYS A 80 4.74 -19.55 5.11
C LYS A 80 4.84 -18.93 6.50
N ILE A 81 6.05 -18.74 7.02
CA ILE A 81 6.29 -18.07 8.30
C ILE A 81 5.76 -16.64 8.22
N VAL A 82 6.27 -15.87 7.26
CA VAL A 82 5.89 -14.46 7.04
C VAL A 82 4.39 -14.31 6.79
N LYS A 83 3.76 -15.22 6.03
CA LYS A 83 2.31 -15.23 5.80
C LYS A 83 1.51 -15.52 7.07
N THR A 84 2.01 -16.38 7.94
CA THR A 84 1.35 -16.71 9.20
C THR A 84 1.48 -15.55 10.19
N GLU A 85 2.65 -14.93 10.26
CA GLU A 85 2.93 -13.84 11.18
C GLU A 85 2.24 -12.54 10.73
N THR A 86 2.30 -12.20 9.43
CA THR A 86 1.70 -10.98 8.86
C THR A 86 0.19 -11.12 8.67
N HIS A 87 -0.56 -11.32 9.75
CA HIS A 87 -1.99 -11.64 9.71
C HIS A 87 -2.94 -10.45 9.46
N LYS A 88 -2.41 -9.23 9.26
CA LYS A 88 -3.22 -8.02 8.97
C LYS A 88 -3.46 -7.80 7.47
N SER A 89 -2.70 -8.49 6.63
CA SER A 89 -2.84 -8.51 5.17
C SER A 89 -2.62 -9.95 4.68
N HIS A 90 -2.87 -10.19 3.41
CA HIS A 90 -2.76 -11.49 2.78
C HIS A 90 -1.49 -11.56 1.95
N VAL A 91 -0.39 -11.99 2.58
CA VAL A 91 0.89 -12.25 1.89
C VAL A 91 0.69 -13.25 0.75
N GLN A 92 1.12 -12.88 -0.47
CA GLN A 92 0.99 -13.69 -1.69
C GLN A 92 2.36 -14.13 -2.24
N GLU A 93 2.33 -15.15 -3.10
CA GLU A 93 3.49 -15.60 -3.88
C GLU A 93 3.14 -15.67 -5.38
N PHE A 94 4.07 -15.30 -6.24
CA PHE A 94 3.87 -15.20 -7.69
C PHE A 94 5.08 -15.74 -8.49
N GLY A 95 4.87 -15.91 -9.79
CA GLY A 95 5.91 -16.35 -10.72
C GLY A 95 6.18 -17.86 -10.64
N ASN A 96 7.45 -18.24 -10.72
CA ASN A 96 7.87 -19.63 -10.74
C ASN A 96 8.00 -20.20 -9.33
N LEU A 97 6.90 -20.72 -8.79
CA LEU A 97 6.83 -21.27 -7.43
C LEU A 97 7.77 -22.48 -7.18
N LYS A 98 8.31 -23.13 -8.24
CA LYS A 98 9.34 -24.17 -8.06
C LYS A 98 10.62 -23.61 -7.45
N MET A 99 10.89 -22.31 -7.66
CA MET A 99 12.00 -21.63 -7.00
C MET A 99 11.80 -21.54 -5.49
N GLY A 100 10.57 -21.67 -4.97
CA GLY A 100 10.29 -21.73 -3.54
C GLY A 100 11.04 -22.84 -2.79
N GLN A 101 11.53 -23.87 -3.49
CA GLN A 101 12.35 -24.95 -2.92
C GLN A 101 13.83 -24.59 -2.74
N MET A 102 14.27 -23.44 -3.26
CA MET A 102 15.64 -22.98 -3.11
C MET A 102 15.86 -22.38 -1.74
N HIS A 103 17.11 -22.43 -1.28
CA HIS A 103 17.47 -21.88 0.02
C HIS A 103 17.51 -20.36 0.00
N VAL A 104 17.10 -19.74 1.11
CA VAL A 104 17.12 -18.26 1.26
C VAL A 104 18.54 -17.73 1.06
N SER A 105 19.55 -18.48 1.52
CA SER A 105 20.97 -18.12 1.38
C SER A 105 21.49 -17.99 -0.06
N GLU A 106 20.78 -18.55 -1.05
CA GLU A 106 21.13 -18.36 -2.46
C GLU A 106 20.85 -16.93 -2.95
N PHE A 107 19.99 -16.18 -2.23
CA PHE A 107 19.57 -14.83 -2.59
C PHE A 107 19.97 -13.77 -1.56
N GLN A 108 19.95 -14.11 -0.27
CA GLN A 108 20.29 -13.20 0.83
C GLN A 108 21.71 -13.40 1.37
N GLY A 109 22.47 -14.33 0.78
CA GLY A 109 23.83 -14.65 1.19
C GLY A 109 23.91 -15.70 2.29
N ARG A 110 25.12 -16.19 2.53
CA ARG A 110 25.38 -17.19 3.58
C ARG A 110 25.73 -16.46 4.87
N LYS A 111 24.94 -16.70 5.91
CA LYS A 111 25.23 -16.25 7.27
C LYS A 111 26.12 -17.30 7.96
N ASN A 112 27.32 -16.90 8.37
CA ASN A 112 28.21 -17.70 9.25
C ASN A 112 28.02 -17.35 10.74
N ALA A 113 27.00 -16.55 11.07
CA ALA A 113 26.72 -16.07 12.42
C ALA A 113 25.58 -16.88 13.03
N ASP A 114 25.65 -17.08 14.35
CA ASP A 114 24.64 -17.81 15.09
C ASP A 114 23.26 -17.11 15.03
N PRO A 115 22.17 -17.87 15.03
CA PRO A 115 20.81 -17.40 15.28
C PRO A 115 20.72 -16.41 16.44
N ILE A 116 20.09 -15.26 16.23
CA ILE A 116 19.81 -14.32 17.31
C ILE A 116 18.42 -14.54 17.90
N LYS A 117 18.29 -14.40 19.22
CA LYS A 117 16.98 -14.43 19.89
C LYS A 117 16.48 -13.01 20.04
N LEU A 118 15.42 -12.66 19.30
CA LEU A 118 14.80 -11.34 19.40
C LEU A 118 13.87 -11.22 20.63
N PRO A 119 13.80 -10.03 21.25
CA PRO A 119 12.83 -9.76 22.30
C PRO A 119 11.40 -9.75 21.73
N LYS A 120 10.42 -10.12 22.56
CA LYS A 120 9.01 -9.91 22.23
C LYS A 120 8.65 -8.46 22.52
N VAL A 121 8.21 -7.73 21.50
CA VAL A 121 7.77 -6.34 21.60
C VAL A 121 6.35 -6.19 21.06
N GLU A 122 5.67 -5.13 21.47
CA GLU A 122 4.37 -4.78 20.90
C GLU A 122 4.55 -4.31 19.46
N MET A 123 3.66 -4.75 18.56
CA MET A 123 3.80 -4.48 17.13
C MET A 123 3.21 -3.14 16.71
N ASP A 124 2.30 -2.54 17.48
CA ASP A 124 1.62 -1.27 17.13
C ASP A 124 1.10 -1.22 15.67
N LEU A 125 0.36 -2.24 15.24
CA LEU A 125 0.01 -2.38 13.82
C LEU A 125 -0.95 -1.28 13.34
N VAL A 126 -0.55 -0.52 12.32
CA VAL A 126 -1.33 0.58 11.74
C VAL A 126 -1.29 0.51 10.23
N ARG A 127 -2.45 0.69 9.58
CA ARG A 127 -2.54 0.75 8.11
C ARG A 127 -1.57 1.80 7.59
N SER A 128 -0.78 1.49 6.55
CA SER A 128 0.29 2.40 6.08
C SER A 128 -0.20 3.83 5.84
N ARG A 129 -1.37 3.97 5.18
CA ARG A 129 -1.98 5.27 4.92
C ARG A 129 -2.49 6.00 6.17
N ASP A 130 -2.68 5.32 7.31
CA ASP A 130 -3.18 5.94 8.55
C ASP A 130 -2.07 6.32 9.53
N VAL A 131 -0.82 5.96 9.23
CA VAL A 131 0.36 6.28 10.04
C VAL A 131 0.43 7.76 10.42
N PRO A 132 0.28 8.73 9.48
CA PRO A 132 0.43 10.14 9.85
C PRO A 132 -0.66 10.63 10.81
N VAL A 133 -1.90 10.13 10.65
CA VAL A 133 -3.03 10.42 11.54
C VAL A 133 -2.77 9.82 12.93
N GLU A 134 -2.34 8.57 12.98
CA GLU A 134 -2.07 7.86 14.22
C GLU A 134 -0.92 8.51 15.01
N ILE A 135 0.15 8.96 14.34
CA ILE A 135 1.23 9.73 14.97
C ILE A 135 0.68 10.98 15.69
N VAL A 136 -0.14 11.78 15.01
CA VAL A 136 -0.71 13.01 15.62
C VAL A 136 -1.64 12.67 16.77
N LYS A 137 -2.44 11.60 16.63
CA LYS A 137 -3.34 11.12 17.69
C LYS A 137 -2.55 10.66 18.93
N ARG A 138 -1.49 9.86 18.77
CA ARG A 138 -0.61 9.42 19.86
C ARG A 138 0.06 10.61 20.56
N LYS A 139 0.60 11.56 19.80
CA LYS A 139 1.15 12.82 20.36
C LYS A 139 0.11 13.59 21.17
N CYS A 140 -1.13 13.66 20.69
CA CYS A 140 -2.21 14.34 21.39
C CYS A 140 -2.54 13.65 22.72
N MET A 141 -2.65 12.32 22.73
CA MET A 141 -2.97 11.54 23.93
C MET A 141 -1.85 11.60 24.98
N ARG A 142 -0.59 11.70 24.55
CA ARG A 142 0.58 11.73 25.45
C ARG A 142 0.89 13.12 26.01
N SER A 143 0.45 14.18 25.36
CA SER A 143 0.74 15.55 25.79
C SER A 143 0.06 15.88 27.11
N ASN A 144 0.82 16.40 28.08
CA ASN A 144 0.30 16.88 29.37
C ASN A 144 -0.12 18.37 29.34
N SER A 145 0.07 19.06 28.20
CA SER A 145 -0.27 20.47 28.04
C SER A 145 -1.60 20.62 27.29
N VAL A 146 -2.59 21.26 27.93
CA VAL A 146 -3.90 21.55 27.33
C VAL A 146 -3.73 22.36 26.05
N ASP A 147 -2.85 23.36 26.04
CA ASP A 147 -2.59 24.18 24.85
C ASP A 147 -2.05 23.35 23.69
N GLN A 148 -1.10 22.44 23.96
CA GLN A 148 -0.56 21.53 22.95
C GLN A 148 -1.61 20.54 22.46
N GLN A 149 -2.44 19.99 23.35
CA GLN A 149 -3.55 19.12 22.96
C GLN A 149 -4.53 19.85 22.02
N VAL A 150 -4.89 21.09 22.33
CA VAL A 150 -5.77 21.91 21.46
C VAL A 150 -5.14 22.13 20.09
N ILE A 151 -3.83 22.39 20.00
CA ILE A 151 -3.12 22.54 18.73
C ILE A 151 -3.12 21.23 17.93
N LEU A 152 -2.81 20.10 18.58
CA LEU A 152 -2.77 18.78 17.95
C LEU A 152 -4.15 18.32 17.49
N LEU A 153 -5.20 18.55 18.29
CA LEU A 153 -6.58 18.28 17.88
C LEU A 153 -7.01 19.12 16.69
N LYS A 154 -6.63 20.41 16.62
CA LYS A 154 -6.87 21.24 15.44
C LYS A 154 -6.16 20.69 14.20
N LYS A 155 -4.89 20.25 14.35
CA LYS A 155 -4.13 19.61 13.27
C LYS A 155 -4.78 18.31 12.81
N LEU A 156 -5.17 17.43 13.73
CA LEU A 156 -5.84 16.16 13.45
C LEU A 156 -7.16 16.39 12.70
N ASN A 157 -8.01 17.30 13.20
CA ASN A 157 -9.27 17.64 12.54
C ASN A 157 -9.05 18.21 11.13
N LYS A 158 -7.99 19.01 10.92
CA LYS A 158 -7.64 19.49 9.58
C LYS A 158 -7.24 18.34 8.64
N MET A 159 -6.45 17.38 9.11
CA MET A 159 -6.06 16.20 8.32
C MET A 159 -7.30 15.38 7.91
N LEU A 160 -8.20 15.10 8.85
CA LEU A 160 -9.43 14.35 8.57
C LEU A 160 -10.35 15.08 7.58
N ARG A 161 -10.52 16.40 7.73
CA ARG A 161 -11.30 17.22 6.80
C ARG A 161 -10.70 17.23 5.39
N ASN A 162 -9.37 17.29 5.29
CA ASN A 162 -8.68 17.25 4.01
C ASN A 162 -8.86 15.89 3.31
N ARG A 163 -8.79 14.77 4.07
CA ARG A 163 -9.09 13.43 3.55
C ARG A 163 -10.54 13.31 3.06
N GLN A 164 -11.47 13.83 3.86
CA GLN A 164 -12.88 13.86 3.49
C GLN A 164 -13.11 14.66 2.21
N PHE A 165 -12.52 15.86 2.10
CA PHE A 165 -12.59 16.69 0.89
C PHE A 165 -12.10 15.93 -0.36
N LEU A 166 -10.96 15.24 -0.27
CA LEU A 166 -10.46 14.43 -1.38
C LEU A 166 -11.44 13.31 -1.75
N SER A 167 -11.90 12.55 -0.74
CA SER A 167 -12.85 11.46 -0.95
C SER A 167 -14.16 11.94 -1.59
N GLU A 168 -14.67 13.10 -1.18
CA GLU A 168 -15.85 13.73 -1.76
C GLU A 168 -15.60 14.11 -3.22
N LYS A 169 -14.45 14.72 -3.54
CA LYS A 169 -14.10 15.07 -4.92
C LYS A 169 -13.98 13.86 -5.84
N VAL A 170 -13.37 12.77 -5.36
CA VAL A 170 -13.32 11.52 -6.13
C VAL A 170 -14.72 10.94 -6.35
N SER A 171 -15.58 10.99 -5.32
CA SER A 171 -16.98 10.56 -5.44
C SER A 171 -17.76 11.41 -6.45
N GLU A 172 -17.57 12.73 -6.45
CA GLU A 172 -18.17 13.67 -7.40
C GLU A 172 -17.72 13.38 -8.85
N ILE A 173 -16.45 13.02 -9.10
CA ILE A 173 -15.97 12.61 -10.43
C ILE A 173 -16.77 11.41 -10.94
N VAL A 174 -17.01 10.40 -10.09
CA VAL A 174 -17.79 9.22 -10.47
C VAL A 174 -19.24 9.62 -10.77
N ASN A 175 -19.85 10.48 -9.96
CA ASN A 175 -21.23 10.97 -10.16
C ASN A 175 -21.41 11.86 -11.40
N GLU A 176 -20.35 12.53 -11.84
CA GLU A 176 -20.38 13.31 -13.09
C GLU A 176 -20.32 12.38 -14.32
N ILE A 177 -19.69 11.21 -14.19
CA ILE A 177 -19.57 10.22 -15.27
C ILE A 177 -20.84 9.36 -15.39
N PHE A 178 -21.38 8.95 -14.25
CA PHE A 178 -22.52 8.05 -14.13
C PHE A 178 -23.71 8.79 -13.55
N HIS A 179 -24.91 8.47 -14.03
CA HIS A 179 -26.17 8.97 -13.47
C HIS A 179 -27.06 7.80 -13.05
N ASP A 180 -26.41 6.72 -12.62
CA ASP A 180 -27.01 5.45 -12.22
C ASP A 180 -26.29 4.95 -10.97
N GLU A 181 -27.05 4.85 -9.87
CA GLU A 181 -26.52 4.51 -8.54
C GLU A 181 -25.80 3.16 -8.52
N LYS A 182 -26.30 2.16 -9.27
CA LYS A 182 -25.65 0.84 -9.31
C LYS A 182 -24.28 0.89 -9.98
N GLN A 183 -24.15 1.68 -11.05
CA GLN A 183 -22.86 1.86 -11.71
C GLN A 183 -21.89 2.67 -10.84
N GLU A 184 -22.37 3.69 -10.14
CA GLU A 184 -21.57 4.48 -9.20
C GLU A 184 -21.02 3.61 -8.06
N THR A 185 -21.90 2.85 -7.39
CA THR A 185 -21.50 1.92 -6.32
C THR A 185 -20.50 0.89 -6.84
N ASP A 186 -20.75 0.30 -8.01
CA ASP A 186 -19.85 -0.70 -8.60
C ASP A 186 -18.43 -0.16 -8.81
N VAL A 187 -18.31 1.07 -9.33
CA VAL A 187 -17.01 1.72 -9.56
C VAL A 187 -16.34 2.15 -8.25
N LYS A 188 -17.11 2.50 -7.22
CA LYS A 188 -16.58 2.96 -5.93
C LYS A 188 -16.22 1.82 -4.97
N GLU A 189 -16.79 0.62 -5.12
CA GLU A 189 -16.61 -0.45 -4.13
C GLU A 189 -15.82 -1.65 -4.65
N LYS A 190 -15.85 -1.93 -5.96
CA LYS A 190 -15.09 -3.07 -6.51
C LYS A 190 -13.64 -2.71 -6.77
N HIS A 191 -12.81 -3.74 -6.94
CA HIS A 191 -11.42 -3.62 -7.33
C HIS A 191 -11.19 -4.46 -8.58
N TYR A 192 -11.37 -3.87 -9.77
CA TYR A 192 -11.11 -4.58 -11.01
C TYR A 192 -9.61 -4.71 -11.27
N LYS A 193 -9.21 -5.83 -11.86
CA LYS A 193 -7.83 -6.06 -12.27
C LYS A 193 -7.49 -5.16 -13.45
N LEU A 194 -6.37 -4.44 -13.34
CA LEU A 194 -5.89 -3.57 -14.40
C LEU A 194 -5.47 -4.38 -15.63
N ARG A 195 -6.18 -4.17 -16.74
CA ARG A 195 -5.86 -4.75 -18.06
C ARG A 195 -5.61 -3.66 -19.09
N ASN A 196 -6.31 -2.54 -18.98
CA ASN A 196 -6.17 -1.40 -19.88
C ASN A 196 -5.17 -0.36 -19.34
N PHE A 197 -3.88 -0.72 -19.38
CA PHE A 197 -2.77 0.12 -18.90
C PHE A 197 -2.73 1.49 -19.59
N ASP A 198 -3.03 1.55 -20.89
CA ASP A 198 -3.02 2.81 -21.66
C ASP A 198 -4.12 3.78 -21.20
N CYS A 199 -5.32 3.27 -20.90
CA CYS A 199 -6.38 4.09 -20.33
C CYS A 199 -6.00 4.55 -18.92
N TYR A 200 -5.53 3.63 -18.08
CA TYR A 200 -5.20 3.94 -16.69
C TYR A 200 -4.08 4.98 -16.59
N ASP A 201 -3.00 4.86 -17.38
CA ASP A 201 -1.90 5.82 -17.33
C ASP A 201 -2.34 7.23 -17.76
N LYS A 202 -3.22 7.33 -18.78
CA LYS A 202 -3.81 8.61 -19.19
C LYS A 202 -4.64 9.24 -18.07
N LEU A 203 -5.53 8.47 -17.45
CA LEU A 203 -6.38 8.97 -16.36
C LEU A 203 -5.55 9.33 -15.12
N ARG A 204 -4.61 8.47 -14.73
CA ARG A 204 -3.69 8.70 -13.60
C ARG A 204 -2.89 9.98 -13.79
N LYS A 205 -2.31 10.17 -14.98
CA LYS A 205 -1.52 11.37 -15.28
C LYS A 205 -2.39 12.64 -15.23
N HIS A 206 -3.56 12.60 -15.86
CA HIS A 206 -4.46 13.75 -15.85
C HIS A 206 -4.97 14.07 -14.44
N PHE A 207 -5.27 13.05 -13.63
CA PHE A 207 -5.64 13.23 -12.22
C PHE A 207 -4.50 13.85 -11.38
N ASP A 208 -3.26 13.43 -11.60
CA ASP A 208 -2.07 13.98 -10.92
C ASP A 208 -1.82 15.45 -11.27
N GLU A 209 -2.07 15.83 -12.53
CA GLU A 209 -1.85 17.19 -13.05
C GLU A 209 -3.00 18.15 -12.71
N GLU A 210 -4.26 17.72 -12.88
CA GLU A 210 -5.44 18.60 -12.84
C GLU A 210 -6.29 18.47 -11.56
N CYS A 211 -6.13 17.40 -10.79
CA CYS A 211 -6.88 17.20 -9.54
C CYS A 211 -5.97 17.24 -8.30
N PHE A 212 -5.35 16.12 -7.99
CA PHE A 212 -4.53 15.96 -6.79
C PHE A 212 -3.19 15.36 -7.20
N SER A 213 -2.14 16.17 -7.10
CA SER A 213 -0.79 15.64 -7.30
C SER A 213 -0.52 14.52 -6.28
N LEU A 214 -0.34 13.31 -6.79
CA LEU A 214 -0.18 12.07 -6.03
C LEU A 214 1.06 12.14 -5.15
N SER A 215 2.14 12.76 -5.67
CA SER A 215 3.38 12.97 -4.92
C SER A 215 3.26 13.94 -3.74
N LYS A 216 2.25 14.81 -3.74
CA LYS A 216 2.01 15.81 -2.69
C LYS A 216 0.85 15.44 -1.78
N ASN A 217 0.07 14.42 -2.14
CA ASN A 217 -1.16 14.03 -1.47
C ASN A 217 -1.22 12.50 -1.41
N GLU A 218 -0.44 11.90 -0.52
CA GLU A 218 -0.27 10.44 -0.42
C GLU A 218 -1.61 9.71 -0.20
N TYR A 219 -2.56 10.32 0.51
CA TYR A 219 -3.89 9.74 0.72
C TYR A 219 -4.68 9.57 -0.60
N ALA A 220 -4.36 10.35 -1.65
CA ALA A 220 -4.97 10.20 -2.97
C ALA A 220 -4.73 8.82 -3.58
N LEU A 221 -3.63 8.16 -3.22
CA LEU A 221 -3.27 6.84 -3.73
C LEU A 221 -4.31 5.76 -3.36
N ASP A 222 -5.06 5.95 -2.26
CA ASP A 222 -6.14 5.03 -1.84
C ASP A 222 -7.27 4.95 -2.87
N PHE A 223 -7.37 5.91 -3.79
CA PHE A 223 -8.46 6.02 -4.77
C PHE A 223 -8.05 5.63 -6.19
N MET A 224 -6.80 5.24 -6.42
CA MET A 224 -6.32 4.95 -7.79
C MET A 224 -7.02 3.76 -8.43
N TYR A 225 -7.52 2.81 -7.64
CA TYR A 225 -8.33 1.70 -8.14
C TYR A 225 -9.64 2.16 -8.81
N ILE A 226 -10.18 3.34 -8.45
CA ILE A 226 -11.37 3.89 -9.10
C ILE A 226 -11.06 4.23 -10.57
N LEU A 227 -9.87 4.75 -10.85
CA LEU A 227 -9.45 5.03 -12.23
C LEU A 227 -9.27 3.74 -13.04
N VAL A 228 -8.77 2.67 -12.39
CA VAL A 228 -8.76 1.32 -12.98
C VAL A 228 -10.18 0.90 -13.30
N ASN A 229 -11.11 1.03 -12.36
CA ASN A 229 -12.49 0.62 -12.54
C ASN A 229 -13.18 1.35 -13.69
N LEU A 230 -12.96 2.66 -13.83
CA LEU A 230 -13.47 3.44 -14.97
C LEU A 230 -12.99 2.85 -16.30
N CYS A 231 -11.70 2.54 -16.41
CA CYS A 231 -11.11 1.96 -17.61
C CYS A 231 -11.67 0.55 -17.90
N GLU A 232 -11.77 -0.31 -16.88
CA GLU A 232 -12.27 -1.68 -17.04
C GLU A 232 -13.77 -1.75 -17.31
N LYS A 233 -14.54 -0.73 -16.91
CA LYS A 233 -15.94 -0.55 -17.34
C LYS A 233 -16.09 0.02 -18.76
N GLY A 234 -14.99 0.26 -19.47
CA GLY A 234 -15.01 0.76 -20.84
C GLY A 234 -15.39 2.24 -20.95
N ILE A 235 -15.22 3.04 -19.89
CA ILE A 235 -15.40 4.48 -19.97
C ILE A 235 -14.29 5.07 -20.83
N ALA A 236 -14.67 5.84 -21.85
CA ALA A 236 -13.70 6.53 -22.70
C ALA A 236 -12.87 7.51 -21.86
N ALA A 237 -11.54 7.45 -21.98
CA ALA A 237 -10.63 8.26 -21.16
C ALA A 237 -10.96 9.76 -21.22
N GLY A 238 -11.28 10.29 -22.41
CA GLY A 238 -11.68 11.69 -22.57
C GLY A 238 -12.95 12.07 -21.80
N LYS A 239 -13.91 11.16 -21.64
CA LYS A 239 -15.11 11.40 -20.81
C LYS A 239 -14.74 11.53 -19.33
N ALA A 240 -13.90 10.64 -18.83
CA ALA A 240 -13.44 10.68 -17.44
C ALA A 240 -12.56 11.91 -17.17
N MET A 241 -11.68 12.29 -18.10
CA MET A 241 -10.87 13.52 -18.00
C MET A 241 -11.74 14.78 -17.95
N MET A 242 -12.75 14.91 -18.84
CA MET A 242 -13.69 16.04 -18.77
C MET A 242 -14.46 16.11 -17.44
N ALA A 243 -14.77 14.96 -16.82
CA ALA A 243 -15.40 14.95 -15.50
C ALA A 243 -14.43 15.45 -14.41
N MET A 244 -13.15 15.06 -14.49
CA MET A 244 -12.09 15.59 -13.61
C MET A 244 -11.98 17.11 -13.72
N GLU A 245 -11.91 17.65 -14.95
CA GLU A 245 -11.82 19.10 -15.20
C GLU A 245 -13.01 19.88 -14.62
N ARG A 246 -14.22 19.31 -14.63
CA ARG A 246 -15.42 19.95 -14.07
C ARG A 246 -15.47 19.92 -12.54
N VAL A 247 -14.97 18.84 -11.94
CA VAL A 247 -15.06 18.62 -10.48
C VAL A 247 -13.88 19.25 -9.73
N CYS A 248 -12.68 19.16 -10.30
CA CYS A 248 -11.43 19.60 -9.68
C CYS A 248 -11.13 21.09 -9.89
N VAL A 249 -12.15 21.95 -9.87
CA VAL A 249 -12.01 23.42 -10.01
C VAL A 249 -11.51 24.12 -8.73
N HIS A 250 -11.04 23.36 -7.76
CA HIS A 250 -10.52 23.90 -6.50
C HIS A 250 -9.07 24.38 -6.68
N PRO A 251 -8.58 25.29 -5.81
CA PRO A 251 -7.16 25.63 -5.77
C PRO A 251 -6.29 24.37 -5.54
N THR A 252 -5.04 24.40 -5.98
CA THR A 252 -4.09 23.30 -5.72
C THR A 252 -3.99 23.01 -4.23
N VAL A 253 -4.25 21.75 -3.85
CA VAL A 253 -4.14 21.28 -2.47
C VAL A 253 -2.93 20.35 -2.35
N SER A 254 -2.21 20.47 -1.23
CA SER A 254 -1.05 19.65 -0.91
C SER A 254 -1.08 19.22 0.56
N GLY A 255 -0.44 18.11 0.88
CA GLY A 255 -0.33 17.58 2.25
C GLY A 255 -1.59 16.88 2.73
N ILE A 256 -2.39 16.31 1.82
CA ILE A 256 -3.45 15.36 2.19
C ILE A 256 -2.79 14.01 2.42
N ILE A 257 -2.44 13.79 3.68
CA ILE A 257 -1.82 12.58 4.23
C ILE A 257 -2.87 11.75 4.93
#